data_AF-A0A9W8PL34-F1
#
_entry.id   AF-A0A9W8PL34-F1
#
_cell.length_a   1.000
_cell.length_b   1.000
_cell.length_c   1.000
_cell.angle_alpha   90.00
_cell.angle_beta   90.00
_cell.angle_gamma   90.00
#
_symmetry.space_group_name_H-M   'P 1'
#
loop_
_entity.id
_entity.type
_entity.pdbx_description
1 polymer ?
#
loop_
_entity_poly.entity_id
_entity_poly.type
_entity_poly.pdbx_seq_one_letter_code
_entity_poly.pdbx_strand_id
1 'polypeptide(L)'
;MSESGASPYLTGGLRLFSVFSIVTGSAIVLRGHNLLIPAAEKALLAKPTLSILDNQVRFLGTTWAGYGTLLWWATNDLRTRQVPLALLGAIMFVAGIARLSSGLMLGWGAPNLKAATAIELVIPPLICFFGF
;
A
#
# COMPACT_ATOMS: atom_id res chain seq x y z
N MET A 1 -6.60 -36.08 -3.98
CA MET A 1 -6.29 -34.84 -3.24
C MET A 1 -5.54 -33.94 -4.20
N SER A 2 -6.19 -32.87 -4.69
CA SER A 2 -5.59 -31.99 -5.70
C SER A 2 -4.50 -31.13 -5.06
N GLU A 3 -3.27 -31.20 -5.57
CA GLU A 3 -2.18 -30.31 -5.21
C GLU A 3 -2.45 -28.89 -5.74
N SER A 4 -3.31 -28.14 -5.05
CA SER A 4 -3.53 -26.73 -5.35
C SER A 4 -2.46 -25.87 -4.68
N GLY A 5 -1.25 -25.88 -5.24
CA GLY A 5 -0.26 -24.84 -4.96
C GLY A 5 -0.77 -23.49 -5.47
N ALA A 6 -0.47 -22.40 -4.77
CA ALA A 6 -0.80 -21.06 -5.26
C ALA A 6 -0.22 -20.84 -6.67
N SER A 7 -1.02 -20.26 -7.57
CA SER A 7 -0.63 -20.02 -8.96
C SER A 7 0.72 -19.27 -9.04
N PRO A 8 1.65 -19.67 -9.95
CA PRO A 8 2.93 -18.99 -10.11
C PRO A 8 2.75 -17.50 -10.45
N TYR A 9 1.66 -17.15 -11.15
CA TYR A 9 1.32 -15.77 -11.48
C TYR A 9 0.92 -14.96 -10.24
N LEU A 10 0.13 -15.55 -9.32
CA LEU A 10 -0.24 -14.89 -8.06
C LEU A 10 1.00 -14.64 -7.22
N THR A 11 1.84 -15.67 -7.05
CA THR A 11 3.09 -15.55 -6.27
C THR A 11 4.02 -14.49 -6.87
N GLY A 12 4.20 -14.49 -8.20
CA GLY A 12 4.98 -13.48 -8.90
C GLY A 12 4.44 -12.07 -8.72
N GLY A 13 3.13 -11.89 -8.86
CA GLY A 13 2.46 -10.59 -8.67
C GLY A 13 2.61 -10.05 -7.24
N LEU A 14 2.41 -10.89 -6.23
CA LEU A 14 2.58 -10.51 -4.82
C LEU A 14 4.03 -10.12 -4.51
N ARG A 15 5.01 -10.83 -5.07
CA ARG A 15 6.43 -10.49 -4.92
C ARG A 15 6.78 -9.17 -5.58
N LEU A 16 6.29 -8.92 -6.79
CA LEU A 16 6.50 -7.65 -7.47
C LEU A 16 5.90 -6.49 -6.66
N PHE A 17 4.67 -6.67 -6.16
CA PHE A 17 4.00 -5.67 -5.34
C PHE A 17 4.73 -5.44 -4.02
N SER A 18 5.23 -6.49 -3.38
CA SER A 18 6.05 -6.40 -2.19
C SER A 18 7.32 -5.55 -2.41
N VAL A 19 8.08 -5.82 -3.48
CA VAL A 19 9.28 -5.03 -3.82
C VAL A 19 8.89 -3.58 -4.08
N PHE A 20 7.81 -3.34 -4.83
CA PHE A 20 7.27 -2.00 -5.05
C PHE A 20 6.96 -1.28 -3.72
N SER A 21 6.29 -1.94 -2.79
CA SER A 21 5.95 -1.39 -1.48
C SER A 21 7.18 -1.05 -0.64
N ILE A 22 8.18 -1.94 -0.62
CA ILE A 22 9.45 -1.72 0.09
C ILE A 22 10.17 -0.50 -0.50
N VAL A 23 10.39 -0.47 -1.81
CA VAL A 23 11.15 0.60 -2.48
C VAL A 23 10.46 1.94 -2.32
N THR A 24 9.15 2.01 -2.58
CA THR A 24 8.41 3.27 -2.48
C THR A 24 8.24 3.72 -1.03
N GLY A 25 8.00 2.80 -0.09
CA GLY A 25 7.93 3.09 1.33
C GLY A 25 9.26 3.64 1.87
N SER A 26 10.38 2.98 1.57
CA SER A 26 11.71 3.45 1.95
C SER A 26 12.03 4.82 1.33
N ALA A 27 11.65 5.06 0.07
CA ALA A 27 11.82 6.37 -0.56
C ALA A 27 11.03 7.47 0.18
N ILE A 28 9.80 7.17 0.62
CA ILE A 28 8.99 8.08 1.45
C ILE A 28 9.64 8.31 2.81
N VAL A 29 10.18 7.29 3.47
CA VAL A 29 10.89 7.45 4.76
C VAL A 29 12.06 8.39 4.63
N LEU A 30 12.87 8.26 3.57
CA LEU A 30 14.07 9.06 3.38
C LEU A 30 13.73 10.51 2.98
N ARG A 31 12.83 10.68 2.02
CA ARG A 31 12.52 11.99 1.41
C ARG A 31 11.39 12.74 2.12
N GLY A 32 10.58 12.06 2.91
CA GLY A 32 9.43 12.61 3.60
C GLY A 32 8.42 13.25 2.65
N HIS A 33 7.81 14.35 3.09
CA HIS A 33 6.83 15.10 2.30
C HIS A 33 7.38 15.64 0.96
N ASN A 34 8.71 15.74 0.78
CA ASN A 34 9.32 16.22 -0.46
C ASN A 34 9.12 15.30 -1.67
N LEU A 35 8.78 14.03 -1.45
CA LEU A 35 8.48 13.09 -2.54
C LEU A 35 7.05 13.23 -3.06
N LEU A 36 6.12 13.65 -2.20
CA LEU A 36 4.68 13.60 -2.47
C LEU A 36 4.07 14.98 -2.74
N ILE A 37 4.65 16.04 -2.15
CA ILE A 37 4.09 17.38 -2.20
C ILE A 37 4.97 18.30 -3.06
N PRO A 38 4.41 18.91 -4.13
CA PRO A 38 5.11 19.87 -4.97
C PRO A 38 5.67 21.06 -4.16
N ALA A 39 6.79 21.63 -4.63
CA ALA A 39 7.44 22.77 -3.97
C ALA A 39 6.51 23.97 -3.79
N ALA A 40 5.69 24.26 -4.81
CA ALA A 40 4.73 25.35 -4.79
C ALA A 40 3.68 25.20 -3.68
N GLU A 41 3.16 24.00 -3.46
CA GLU A 41 2.15 23.74 -2.43
C GLU A 41 2.75 23.79 -1.02
N LYS A 42 3.96 23.28 -0.84
CA LYS A 42 4.67 23.33 0.46
C LYS A 42 4.90 24.76 0.93
N ALA A 43 5.18 25.68 0.01
CA ALA A 43 5.43 27.08 0.32
C ALA A 43 4.19 27.80 0.91
N LEU A 44 3.00 27.25 0.69
CA LEU A 44 1.73 27.78 1.20
C LEU A 44 1.42 27.30 2.63
N LEU A 45 2.13 26.27 3.13
CA LEU A 45 1.87 25.67 4.43
C LEU A 45 2.72 26.31 5.53
N ALA A 46 2.08 26.59 6.68
CA ALA A 46 2.80 27.01 7.87
C ALA A 46 3.74 25.88 8.36
N LYS A 47 4.92 26.27 8.88
CA LYS A 47 5.94 25.32 9.35
C LYS A 47 5.43 24.26 10.35
N PRO A 48 4.56 24.58 11.34
CA PRO A 48 4.00 23.57 12.23
C PRO A 48 3.16 22.51 11.49
N THR A 49 2.30 22.94 10.57
CA THR A 49 1.48 22.04 9.74
C THR A 49 2.35 21.15 8.86
N LEU A 50 3.38 21.73 8.23
CA LEU A 50 4.33 20.97 7.43
C LEU A 50 5.08 19.93 8.26
N SER A 51 5.45 20.26 9.51
CA SER A 51 6.12 19.34 10.42
C SER A 51 5.23 18.14 10.81
N ILE A 52 3.95 18.38 11.09
CA ILE A 52 2.99 17.29 11.39
C ILE A 52 2.83 16.40 10.15
N LEU A 53 2.67 17.01 8.98
CA LEU A 53 2.51 16.30 7.72
C LEU A 53 3.74 15.45 7.37
N ASP A 54 4.96 15.98 7.53
CA ASP A 54 6.19 15.22 7.29
C ASP A 54 6.30 14.00 8.21
N ASN A 55 5.95 14.15 9.50
CA ASN A 55 5.94 13.04 10.45
C ASN A 55 4.95 11.95 10.02
N GLN A 56 3.72 12.33 9.65
CA GLN A 56 2.71 11.37 9.18
C GLN A 56 3.12 10.68 7.88
N VAL A 57 3.73 11.42 6.93
CA VAL A 57 4.22 10.87 5.67
C VAL A 57 5.34 9.86 5.90
N ARG A 58 6.32 10.17 6.76
CA ARG A 58 7.41 9.24 7.08
C ARG A 58 6.90 8.00 7.83
N PHE A 59 5.99 8.17 8.77
CA PHE A 59 5.34 7.05 9.46
C PHE A 59 4.60 6.13 8.48
N LEU A 60 3.85 6.72 7.53
CA LEU A 60 3.19 5.99 6.46
C LEU A 60 4.20 5.25 5.59
N GLY A 61 5.30 5.90 5.20
CA GLY A 61 6.39 5.28 4.44
C GLY A 61 6.99 4.07 5.14
N THR A 62 7.25 4.16 6.44
CA THR A 62 7.77 3.03 7.24
C THR A 62 6.75 1.89 7.30
N THR A 63 5.50 2.21 7.57
CA THR A 63 4.42 1.22 7.63
C THR A 63 4.23 0.53 6.27
N TRP A 64 4.34 1.29 5.18
CA TRP A 64 4.23 0.79 3.81
C TRP A 64 5.39 -0.13 3.41
N ALA A 65 6.63 0.22 3.78
CA ALA A 65 7.77 -0.66 3.58
C ALA A 65 7.66 -1.93 4.44
N GLY A 66 7.18 -1.80 5.67
CA GLY A 66 6.90 -2.94 6.56
C GLY A 66 5.82 -3.87 6.00
N TYR A 67 4.76 -3.31 5.42
CA TYR A 67 3.73 -4.06 4.69
C TYR A 67 4.36 -4.88 3.56
N GLY A 68 5.18 -4.24 2.71
CA GLY A 68 5.88 -4.93 1.63
C GLY A 68 6.78 -6.06 2.13
N THR A 69 7.46 -5.85 3.27
CA THR A 69 8.35 -6.85 3.88
C THR A 69 7.57 -8.06 4.41
N LEU A 70 6.46 -7.83 5.10
CA LEU A 70 5.57 -8.90 5.57
C LEU A 70 4.91 -9.64 4.40
N LEU A 71 4.58 -8.92 3.33
CA LEU A 71 4.06 -9.52 2.12
C LEU A 71 5.10 -10.43 1.46
N TRP A 72 6.35 -9.98 1.33
CA TRP A 72 7.46 -10.82 0.84
C TRP A 72 7.56 -12.10 1.65
N TRP A 73 7.57 -11.96 2.98
CA TRP A 73 7.63 -13.08 3.89
C TRP A 73 6.46 -14.04 3.68
N ALA A 74 5.22 -13.55 3.57
CA ALA A 74 4.04 -14.38 3.30
C ALA A 74 4.18 -15.16 1.99
N THR A 75 4.74 -14.55 0.92
CA THR A 75 4.90 -15.22 -0.38
C THR A 75 5.89 -16.39 -0.39
N ASN A 76 6.76 -16.50 0.61
CA ASN A 76 7.72 -17.61 0.69
C ASN A 76 7.07 -18.93 1.13
N ASP A 77 5.88 -18.88 1.74
CA ASP A 77 5.08 -20.06 2.03
C ASP A 77 3.59 -19.68 2.12
N LEU A 78 2.97 -19.49 0.96
CA LEU A 78 1.56 -19.09 0.87
C LEU A 78 0.61 -20.13 1.46
N ARG A 79 1.01 -21.40 1.52
CA ARG A 79 0.16 -22.48 2.02
C ARG A 79 0.00 -22.40 3.54
N THR A 80 1.07 -22.10 4.27
CA THR A 80 0.99 -21.98 5.74
C THR A 80 0.69 -20.56 6.21
N ARG A 81 0.84 -19.55 5.35
CA ARG A 81 0.72 -18.12 5.70
C ARG A 81 -0.52 -17.44 5.10
N GLN A 82 -1.58 -18.20 4.87
CA GLN A 82 -2.85 -17.68 4.34
C GLN A 82 -3.47 -16.61 5.23
N VAL A 83 -3.46 -16.82 6.56
CA VAL A 83 -4.04 -15.86 7.52
C VAL A 83 -3.29 -14.51 7.51
N PRO A 84 -1.94 -14.46 7.64
CA PRO A 84 -1.20 -13.22 7.44
C PRO A 84 -1.49 -12.54 6.10
N LEU A 85 -1.59 -13.30 5.01
CA LEU A 85 -1.90 -12.71 3.71
C LEU A 85 -3.31 -12.12 3.66
N ALA A 86 -4.31 -12.80 4.23
CA ALA A 86 -5.67 -12.30 4.33
C ALA A 86 -5.76 -11.02 5.16
N LEU A 87 -5.00 -10.94 6.26
CA LEU A 87 -4.91 -9.73 7.08
C LEU A 87 -4.26 -8.57 6.30
N LEU A 88 -3.16 -8.82 5.59
CA LEU A 88 -2.54 -7.82 4.71
C LEU A 88 -3.52 -7.37 3.61
N GLY A 89 -4.33 -8.28 3.09
CA GLY A 89 -5.38 -7.95 2.12
C GLY A 89 -6.48 -7.09 2.73
N ALA A 90 -6.97 -7.43 3.92
CA ALA A 90 -7.99 -6.67 4.63
C ALA A 90 -7.51 -5.25 4.99
N ILE A 91 -6.26 -5.11 5.47
CA ILE A 91 -5.65 -3.81 5.76
C ILE A 91 -5.61 -2.95 4.49
N MET A 92 -5.23 -3.54 3.35
CA MET A 92 -5.21 -2.82 2.07
C MET A 92 -6.62 -2.38 1.64
N PHE A 93 -7.60 -3.26 1.78
CA PHE A 93 -8.99 -2.95 1.47
C PHE A 93 -9.53 -1.78 2.31
N VAL A 94 -9.28 -1.80 3.62
CA VAL A 94 -9.66 -0.70 4.53
C VAL A 94 -8.92 0.60 4.16
N ALA A 95 -7.64 0.52 3.79
CA ALA A 95 -6.91 1.68 3.27
C ALA A 95 -7.53 2.26 1.99
N GLY A 96 -8.02 1.39 1.10
CA GLY A 96 -8.79 1.77 -0.09
C GLY A 96 -10.06 2.54 0.26
N ILE A 97 -10.82 2.09 1.27
CA ILE A 97 -12.01 2.81 1.76
C ILE A 97 -11.64 4.19 2.30
N ALA A 98 -10.59 4.28 3.13
CA ALA A 98 -10.12 5.55 3.68
C ALA A 98 -9.68 6.52 2.58
N ARG A 99 -8.95 6.03 1.57
CA ARG A 99 -8.52 6.83 0.41
C ARG A 99 -9.69 7.25 -0.47
N LEU A 100 -10.67 6.38 -0.68
CA LEU A 100 -11.93 6.73 -1.38
C LEU A 100 -12.65 7.85 -0.65
N SER A 101 -12.84 7.73 0.66
CA SER A 101 -13.48 8.77 1.48
C SER A 101 -12.75 10.11 1.35
N SER A 102 -11.42 10.12 1.45
CA SER A 102 -10.61 11.33 1.29
C SER A 102 -10.76 11.93 -0.12
N GLY A 103 -10.71 11.11 -1.16
CA GLY A 103 -10.86 11.54 -2.55
C GLY A 103 -12.25 12.12 -2.86
N LEU A 104 -13.30 11.62 -2.20
CA LEU A 104 -14.66 12.16 -2.32
C LEU A 104 -14.84 13.46 -1.53
N MET A 105 -14.21 13.61 -0.36
CA MET A 105 -14.36 14.79 0.51
C MET A 105 -13.48 15.97 0.08
N LEU A 106 -12.25 15.72 -0.33
CA LEU A 106 -11.23 16.74 -0.60
C LEU A 106 -10.81 16.80 -2.08
N GLY A 107 -11.34 15.89 -2.90
CA GLY A 107 -10.87 15.70 -4.26
C GLY A 107 -9.62 14.80 -4.33
N TRP A 108 -9.24 14.42 -5.55
CA TRP A 108 -8.23 13.39 -5.75
C TRP A 108 -6.79 13.92 -5.80
N GLY A 109 -6.58 15.20 -6.11
CA GLY A 109 -5.25 15.83 -6.21
C GLY A 109 -4.37 15.32 -7.37
N ALA A 110 -4.27 13.99 -7.56
CA ALA A 110 -3.48 13.33 -8.58
C ALA A 110 -4.23 12.12 -9.18
N PRO A 111 -4.13 11.87 -10.51
CA PRO A 111 -4.87 10.78 -11.17
C PRO A 111 -4.50 9.38 -10.68
N ASN A 112 -3.24 9.17 -10.28
CA ASN A 112 -2.74 7.91 -9.78
C ASN A 112 -3.42 7.45 -8.47
N LEU A 113 -3.95 8.38 -7.66
CA LEU A 113 -4.65 8.05 -6.43
C LEU A 113 -5.97 7.32 -6.69
N LYS A 114 -6.69 7.66 -7.79
CA LYS A 114 -7.89 6.92 -8.20
C LYS A 114 -7.58 5.47 -8.57
N ALA A 115 -6.51 5.27 -9.35
CA ALA A 115 -6.07 3.94 -9.76
C ALA A 115 -5.62 3.11 -8.55
N ALA A 116 -4.85 3.71 -7.64
CA ALA A 116 -4.45 3.05 -6.39
C ALA A 116 -5.68 2.63 -5.56
N THR A 117 -6.64 3.53 -5.35
CA THR A 117 -7.88 3.18 -4.62
C THR A 117 -8.65 2.04 -5.27
N ALA A 118 -8.78 2.03 -6.61
CA ALA A 118 -9.43 0.93 -7.30
C ALA A 118 -8.69 -0.41 -7.08
N ILE A 119 -7.37 -0.40 -7.17
CA ILE A 119 -6.53 -1.58 -6.91
C ILE A 119 -6.73 -2.08 -5.47
N GLU A 120 -6.70 -1.19 -4.49
CA GLU A 120 -6.84 -1.50 -3.07
C GLU A 120 -8.22 -2.08 -2.72
N LEU A 121 -9.28 -1.61 -3.38
CA LEU A 121 -10.64 -2.08 -3.13
C LEU A 121 -10.97 -3.39 -3.86
N VAL A 122 -10.31 -3.68 -4.98
CA VAL A 122 -10.68 -4.81 -5.85
C VAL A 122 -9.70 -5.98 -5.72
N ILE A 123 -8.39 -5.73 -5.77
CA ILE A 123 -7.41 -6.81 -5.87
C ILE A 123 -7.34 -7.67 -4.59
N PRO A 124 -7.31 -7.11 -3.36
CA PRO A 124 -7.25 -7.93 -2.16
C PRO A 124 -8.47 -8.85 -1.97
N PRO A 125 -9.73 -8.39 -2.16
CA PRO A 125 -10.88 -9.29 -2.14
C PRO A 125 -10.78 -10.41 -3.18
N LEU A 126 -10.37 -10.11 -4.42
CA LEU A 126 -10.20 -11.12 -5.45
C LEU A 126 -9.17 -12.19 -5.06
N ILE A 127 -8.05 -11.79 -4.45
CA ILE A 127 -7.04 -12.73 -3.96
C ILE A 127 -7.59 -13.58 -2.81
N CYS A 128 -8.35 -12.99 -1.88
CA CYS A 128 -8.95 -13.74 -0.77
C CYS A 128 -10.01 -14.74 -1.23
N PHE A 129 -10.81 -14.40 -2.25
CA PHE A 129 -11.90 -15.26 -2.75
C PHE A 129 -11.45 -16.30 -3.78
N PHE A 130 -10.39 -16.03 -4.55
CA PHE A 130 -9.98 -16.89 -5.68
C PHE A 130 -8.51 -17.35 -5.63
N GLY A 131 -7.71 -16.83 -4.70
CA GLY A 131 -6.28 -17.12 -4.60
C GLY A 131 -5.93 -18.30 -3.68
N PHE A 132 -6.91 -18.86 -2.99
CA PHE A 132 -6.81 -19.96 -2.03
C PHE A 132 -7.97 -20.94 -2.23
#